data_AF-A0A9P7KCL5-F1
#
_entry.id   AF-A0A9P7KCL5-F1
#
_cell.length_a   1.000
_cell.length_b   1.000
_cell.length_c   1.000
_cell.angle_alpha   90.00
_cell.angle_beta   90.00
_cell.angle_gamma   90.00
#
_symmetry.space_group_name_H-M   'P 1'
#
loop_
_entity.id
_entity.type
_entity.pdbx_description
1 polymer ?
#
loop_
_entity_poly.entity_id
_entity_poly.type
_entity_poly.pdbx_seq_one_letter_code
_entity_poly.pdbx_strand_id
1 'polypeptide(L)'
;MLSSKACDVTGIVAIACARHGCFAPNSLTNLTHGERQVNIDWALLKALETTNMQGIKQMMIIYDIVCQYFIKLRERIGEYLPMELAIEKAIGLMHVHGHQLDCFFRYAPSFIPGAGVVAGEILESLWANLNAISPSTRTATLAHRAEILDDHMNDSNFKKLLSMSDALCVRLRKALTMRDTSTEYFRKLAAGISEEDKVLWEIAIEAAEHSRIHDCKVMDIMKASITDIKNAQGESGNMTELRAGASTHDDISPEEGYIILGIQIEEKQ
;
A
#
# COMPACT_ATOMS: atom_id res chain seq x y z
N MET A 1 -8.39 -21.52 -26.72
CA MET A 1 -8.65 -22.29 -25.49
C MET A 1 -10.13 -22.19 -25.18
N LEU A 2 -10.86 -23.30 -25.18
CA LEU A 2 -12.27 -23.32 -24.80
C LEU A 2 -12.36 -22.94 -23.32
N SER A 3 -12.97 -21.79 -23.02
CA SER A 3 -13.38 -21.43 -21.66
C SER A 3 -14.45 -22.42 -21.24
N SER A 4 -14.06 -23.41 -20.43
CA SER A 4 -15.02 -24.28 -19.74
C SER A 4 -15.87 -23.40 -18.82
N LYS A 5 -17.20 -23.42 -19.01
CA LYS A 5 -18.15 -22.73 -18.10
C LYS A 5 -18.20 -23.38 -16.71
N ALA A 6 -17.64 -24.57 -16.54
CA ALA A 6 -17.52 -25.26 -15.26
C ALA A 6 -16.07 -25.13 -14.76
N CYS A 7 -15.87 -24.31 -13.74
CA CYS A 7 -14.61 -24.13 -13.04
C CYS A 7 -14.90 -24.22 -11.54
N ASP A 8 -14.32 -25.20 -10.84
CA ASP A 8 -14.56 -25.39 -9.41
C ASP A 8 -13.98 -24.23 -8.58
N VAL A 9 -12.89 -23.63 -9.06
CA VAL A 9 -12.15 -22.55 -8.37
C VAL A 9 -11.75 -21.48 -9.39
N THR A 10 -12.30 -20.27 -9.24
CA THR A 10 -12.04 -19.14 -10.15
C THR A 10 -10.77 -18.38 -9.79
N GLY A 11 -10.21 -18.58 -8.60
CA GLY A 11 -9.02 -17.90 -8.13
C GLY A 11 -8.66 -18.28 -6.70
N ILE A 12 -7.67 -17.60 -6.14
CA ILE A 12 -7.26 -17.73 -4.75
C ILE A 12 -7.06 -16.35 -4.14
N VAL A 13 -7.21 -16.26 -2.83
CA VAL A 13 -6.72 -15.14 -2.03
C VAL A 13 -5.89 -15.67 -0.88
N ALA A 14 -4.91 -14.90 -0.42
CA ALA A 14 -4.17 -15.21 0.79
C ALA A 14 -3.79 -13.91 1.49
N ILE A 15 -3.30 -14.04 2.72
CA ILE A 15 -2.67 -12.96 3.44
C ILE A 15 -1.19 -13.26 3.54
N ALA A 16 -0.37 -12.22 3.40
CA ALA A 16 1.07 -12.32 3.56
C ALA A 16 1.60 -11.15 4.37
N CYS A 17 2.74 -11.35 5.03
CA CYS A 17 3.45 -10.28 5.69
C CYS A 17 3.97 -9.29 4.64
N ALA A 18 3.43 -8.06 4.64
CA ALA A 18 3.85 -7.00 3.72
C ALA A 18 5.36 -6.67 3.79
N ARG A 19 6.00 -6.90 4.93
CA ARG A 19 7.43 -6.63 5.14
C ARG A 19 8.34 -7.77 4.70
N HIS A 20 7.98 -8.99 5.09
CA HIS A 20 8.86 -10.15 4.94
C HIS A 20 8.52 -10.99 3.71
N GLY A 21 7.31 -10.87 3.18
CA GLY A 21 6.83 -11.65 2.05
C GLY A 21 6.66 -13.12 2.36
N CYS A 22 6.26 -13.44 3.59
CA CYS A 22 5.84 -14.78 3.97
C CYS A 22 4.31 -14.85 3.94
N PHE A 23 3.74 -15.89 3.35
CA PHE A 23 2.32 -16.17 3.46
C PHE A 23 1.95 -16.48 4.91
N ALA A 24 0.84 -15.94 5.38
CA ALA A 24 0.25 -16.29 6.66
C ALA A 24 -0.30 -17.72 6.58
N PRO A 25 0.06 -18.63 7.50
CA PRO A 25 -0.40 -20.01 7.46
C PRO A 25 -1.94 -20.08 7.47
N ASN A 26 -2.51 -21.05 6.75
CA ASN A 26 -3.97 -21.27 6.63
C ASN A 26 -4.79 -20.10 6.07
N SER A 27 -4.17 -19.01 5.58
CA SER A 27 -4.91 -17.88 5.01
C SER A 27 -5.28 -18.07 3.53
N LEU A 28 -4.68 -19.06 2.85
CA LEU A 28 -5.00 -19.35 1.45
C LEU A 28 -6.44 -19.86 1.31
N THR A 29 -7.24 -19.14 0.52
CA THR A 29 -8.67 -19.40 0.36
C THR A 29 -9.02 -19.48 -1.11
N ASN A 30 -9.71 -20.55 -1.51
CA ASN A 30 -10.24 -20.69 -2.87
C ASN A 30 -11.40 -19.72 -3.10
N LEU A 31 -11.42 -19.08 -4.26
CA LEU A 31 -12.52 -18.25 -4.74
C LEU A 31 -13.39 -19.08 -5.68
N THR A 32 -14.71 -19.04 -5.48
CA THR A 32 -15.68 -19.72 -6.37
C THR A 32 -16.46 -18.77 -7.25
N HIS A 33 -16.62 -17.51 -6.84
CA HIS A 33 -17.36 -16.49 -7.57
C HIS A 33 -16.73 -15.11 -7.33
N GLY A 34 -15.61 -14.85 -8.00
CA GLY A 34 -14.86 -13.61 -7.80
C GLY A 34 -14.36 -13.43 -6.35
N GLU A 35 -13.88 -12.23 -6.05
CA GLU A 35 -13.31 -11.89 -4.75
C GLU A 35 -14.40 -11.39 -3.78
N ARG A 36 -15.25 -12.31 -3.34
CA ARG A 36 -16.28 -11.97 -2.34
C ARG A 36 -15.61 -11.69 -1.00
N GLN A 37 -16.09 -10.65 -0.31
CA GLN A 37 -15.54 -10.23 0.99
C GLN A 37 -15.52 -11.36 2.03
N VAL A 38 -16.46 -12.31 1.98
CA VAL A 38 -16.48 -13.49 2.88
C VAL A 38 -15.22 -14.35 2.75
N ASN A 39 -14.63 -14.45 1.55
CA ASN A 39 -13.38 -15.18 1.34
C ASN A 39 -12.20 -14.45 2.00
N ILE A 40 -12.20 -13.11 1.96
CA ILE A 40 -11.19 -12.26 2.61
C ILE A 40 -11.35 -12.31 4.13
N ASP A 41 -12.60 -12.26 4.61
CA ASP A 41 -12.93 -12.36 6.03
C ASP A 41 -12.37 -13.67 6.61
N TRP A 42 -12.56 -14.80 5.91
CA TRP A 42 -11.99 -16.08 6.31
C TRP A 42 -10.45 -16.07 6.31
N ALA A 43 -9.83 -15.57 5.23
CA ALA A 43 -8.38 -15.48 5.14
C ALA A 43 -7.80 -14.61 6.27
N LEU A 44 -8.47 -13.50 6.62
CA LEU A 44 -8.11 -12.60 7.72
C LEU A 44 -8.18 -13.29 9.07
N LEU A 45 -9.30 -13.94 9.37
CA LEU A 45 -9.45 -14.68 10.62
C LEU A 45 -8.38 -15.75 10.78
N LYS A 46 -8.08 -16.50 9.70
CA LYS A 46 -7.02 -17.51 9.72
C LYS A 46 -5.63 -16.91 9.88
N ALA A 47 -5.32 -15.80 9.23
CA ALA A 47 -4.06 -15.11 9.45
C ALA A 47 -3.91 -14.63 10.90
N LEU A 48 -4.97 -14.07 11.50
CA LEU A 48 -4.96 -13.64 12.90
C LEU A 48 -4.73 -14.81 13.87
N GLU A 49 -5.37 -15.95 13.60
CA GLU A 49 -5.23 -17.18 14.38
C GLU A 49 -3.82 -17.77 14.31
N THR A 50 -3.18 -17.77 13.14
CA THR A 50 -1.94 -18.54 12.90
C THR A 50 -0.65 -17.74 13.00
N THR A 51 -0.70 -16.41 13.06
CA THR A 51 0.51 -15.56 13.04
C THR A 51 0.98 -15.08 14.43
N ASN A 52 0.57 -15.77 15.49
CA ASN A 52 0.96 -15.48 16.87
C ASN A 52 0.69 -14.03 17.30
N MET A 53 -0.55 -13.57 17.10
CA MET A 53 -0.98 -12.21 17.45
C MET A 53 -1.13 -11.93 18.96
N GLN A 54 -0.66 -12.83 19.83
CA GLN A 54 -0.79 -12.71 21.28
C GLN A 54 -0.04 -11.46 21.78
N GLY A 55 -0.75 -10.57 22.49
CA GLY A 55 -0.19 -9.32 23.02
C GLY A 55 -0.05 -8.19 22.00
N ILE A 56 -0.33 -8.44 20.71
CA ILE A 56 -0.32 -7.40 19.67
C ILE A 56 -1.63 -6.62 19.74
N LYS A 57 -1.53 -5.33 20.04
CA LYS A 57 -2.69 -4.42 20.17
C LYS A 57 -3.06 -3.69 18.88
N GLN A 58 -2.12 -3.61 17.94
CA GLN A 58 -2.31 -2.88 16.69
C GLN A 58 -1.73 -3.67 15.52
N MET A 59 -2.44 -3.68 14.41
CA MET A 59 -1.96 -4.21 13.14
C MET A 59 -2.30 -3.26 12.00
N MET A 60 -1.61 -3.42 10.88
CA MET A 60 -1.93 -2.73 9.63
C MET A 60 -2.36 -3.75 8.58
N ILE A 61 -3.46 -3.47 7.90
CA ILE A 61 -3.93 -4.25 6.76
C ILE A 61 -3.77 -3.38 5.51
N ILE A 62 -3.00 -3.90 4.55
CA ILE A 62 -2.83 -3.30 3.24
C ILE A 62 -3.68 -4.10 2.26
N TYR A 63 -4.65 -3.45 1.62
CA TYR A 63 -5.54 -4.09 0.66
C TYR A 63 -6.07 -3.05 -0.33
N ASP A 64 -6.15 -3.40 -1.61
CA ASP A 64 -6.48 -2.44 -2.67
C ASP A 64 -7.78 -1.72 -2.39
N ILE A 65 -8.80 -2.47 -1.99
CA ILE A 65 -10.14 -1.94 -1.72
C ILE A 65 -10.42 -1.74 -0.22
N VAL A 66 -9.39 -1.44 0.60
CA VAL A 66 -9.54 -1.24 2.05
C VAL A 66 -10.63 -0.23 2.40
N CYS A 67 -10.76 0.83 1.58
CA CYS A 67 -11.73 1.91 1.76
C CYS A 67 -13.19 1.45 1.63
N GLN A 68 -13.43 0.30 0.97
CA GLN A 68 -14.75 -0.31 0.83
C GLN A 68 -14.91 -1.50 1.78
N TYR A 69 -13.88 -2.36 1.85
CA TYR A 69 -13.90 -3.60 2.61
C TYR A 69 -14.15 -3.38 4.11
N PHE A 70 -13.54 -2.34 4.69
CA PHE A 70 -13.62 -2.07 6.12
C PHE A 70 -14.92 -1.43 6.59
N ILE A 71 -15.76 -0.90 5.69
CA ILE A 71 -17.02 -0.24 6.06
C ILE A 71 -17.92 -1.20 6.85
N LYS A 72 -17.95 -2.47 6.45
CA LYS A 72 -18.82 -3.50 7.02
C LYS A 72 -18.05 -4.64 7.69
N LEU A 73 -16.74 -4.54 7.85
CA LEU A 73 -15.90 -5.63 8.37
C LEU A 73 -16.37 -6.11 9.75
N ARG A 74 -16.56 -5.19 10.70
CA ARG A 74 -17.02 -5.54 12.05
C ARG A 74 -18.44 -6.11 12.07
N GLU A 75 -19.32 -5.64 11.18
CA GLU A 75 -20.67 -6.19 11.03
C GLU A 75 -20.65 -7.61 10.43
N ARG A 76 -19.74 -7.88 9.47
CA ARG A 76 -19.61 -9.20 8.83
C ARG A 76 -18.93 -10.24 9.72
N ILE A 77 -17.83 -9.85 10.38
CA ILE A 77 -17.02 -10.78 11.18
C ILE A 77 -17.55 -10.89 12.62
N GLY A 78 -18.07 -9.82 13.19
CA GLY A 78 -18.60 -9.82 14.56
C GLY A 78 -17.56 -10.16 15.61
N GLU A 79 -17.92 -11.06 16.53
CA GLU A 79 -17.13 -11.43 17.72
C GLU A 79 -15.80 -12.13 17.39
N TYR A 80 -15.64 -12.67 16.18
CA TYR A 80 -14.40 -13.33 15.77
C TYR A 80 -13.26 -12.35 15.50
N LEU A 81 -13.55 -11.06 15.32
CA LEU A 81 -12.53 -10.03 15.23
C LEU A 81 -12.24 -9.50 16.64
N PRO A 82 -11.00 -9.63 17.16
CA PRO A 82 -10.69 -9.18 18.50
C PRO A 82 -11.07 -7.71 18.71
N MET A 83 -11.86 -7.44 19.76
CA MET A 83 -12.42 -6.10 20.00
C MET A 83 -11.33 -5.05 20.22
N GLU A 84 -10.32 -5.40 21.03
CA GLU A 84 -9.19 -4.55 21.40
C GLU A 84 -8.12 -4.41 20.31
N LEU A 85 -8.25 -5.14 19.19
CA LEU A 85 -7.30 -5.03 18.09
C LEU A 85 -7.60 -3.78 17.28
N ALA A 86 -6.69 -2.81 17.35
CA ALA A 86 -6.72 -1.63 16.51
C ALA A 86 -6.18 -1.97 15.12
N ILE A 87 -6.95 -1.69 14.07
CA ILE A 87 -6.58 -2.04 12.69
C ILE A 87 -6.40 -0.77 11.88
N GLU A 88 -5.16 -0.49 11.56
CA GLU A 88 -4.76 0.55 10.62
C GLU A 88 -4.98 0.08 9.18
N LYS A 89 -5.46 0.98 8.33
CA LYS A 89 -5.94 0.66 6.99
C LYS A 89 -5.04 1.32 5.96
N ALA A 90 -4.52 0.56 5.02
CA ALA A 90 -3.72 1.10 3.94
C ALA A 90 -4.11 0.49 2.58
N ILE A 91 -3.77 1.20 1.51
CA ILE A 91 -3.88 0.75 0.12
C ILE A 91 -2.46 0.68 -0.44
N GLY A 92 -2.14 -0.29 -1.29
CA GLY A 92 -0.82 -0.33 -1.95
C GLY A 92 -0.49 0.99 -2.65
N LEU A 93 0.77 1.41 -2.63
CA LEU A 93 1.19 2.69 -3.21
C LEU A 93 0.90 2.78 -4.71
N MET A 94 0.94 1.67 -5.44
CA MET A 94 0.56 1.66 -6.86
C MET A 94 -0.96 1.80 -7.01
N HIS A 95 -1.72 1.07 -6.20
CA HIS A 95 -3.18 1.05 -6.27
C HIS A 95 -3.86 2.33 -5.76
N VAL A 96 -3.30 2.99 -4.75
CA VAL A 96 -3.94 4.16 -4.12
C VAL A 96 -4.13 5.33 -5.09
N HIS A 97 -3.27 5.46 -6.10
CA HIS A 97 -3.40 6.47 -7.16
C HIS A 97 -4.58 6.22 -8.10
N GLY A 98 -5.07 4.99 -8.20
CA GLY A 98 -6.27 4.64 -8.97
C GLY A 98 -7.58 4.88 -8.21
N HIS A 99 -7.51 5.31 -6.95
CA HIS A 99 -8.68 5.61 -6.13
C HIS A 99 -9.04 7.10 -6.20
N GLN A 100 -10.21 7.46 -5.65
CA GLN A 100 -10.54 8.87 -5.42
C GLN A 100 -9.44 9.58 -4.64
N LEU A 101 -9.20 10.86 -4.94
CA LEU A 101 -8.09 11.64 -4.37
C LEU A 101 -8.02 11.58 -2.84
N ASP A 102 -9.15 11.62 -2.16
CA ASP A 102 -9.22 11.52 -0.70
C ASP A 102 -8.60 10.21 -0.16
N CYS A 103 -8.64 9.10 -0.90
CA CYS A 103 -8.02 7.85 -0.48
C CYS A 103 -6.50 7.95 -0.40
N PHE A 104 -5.88 8.81 -1.21
CA PHE A 104 -4.43 9.01 -1.18
C PHE A 104 -3.96 9.48 0.19
N PHE A 105 -4.53 10.58 0.69
CA PHE A 105 -4.15 11.13 1.99
C PHE A 105 -4.55 10.23 3.16
N ARG A 106 -5.70 9.56 3.05
CA ARG A 106 -6.26 8.73 4.13
C ARG A 106 -5.59 7.35 4.23
N TYR A 107 -5.14 6.75 3.14
CA TYR A 107 -4.72 5.35 3.10
C TYR A 107 -3.37 5.06 2.45
N ALA A 108 -2.67 6.05 1.86
CA ALA A 108 -1.32 5.80 1.34
C ALA A 108 -0.37 5.46 2.51
N PRO A 109 0.38 4.33 2.45
CA PRO A 109 1.26 3.87 3.53
C PRO A 109 2.29 4.92 3.95
N SER A 110 2.71 5.80 3.02
CA SER A 110 3.63 6.90 3.27
C SER A 110 3.13 7.91 4.31
N PHE A 111 1.82 8.00 4.54
CA PHE A 111 1.19 8.89 5.52
C PHE A 111 0.72 8.16 6.79
N ILE A 112 1.18 6.93 6.99
CA ILE A 112 0.77 6.11 8.13
C ILE A 112 1.98 5.88 9.04
N PRO A 113 1.98 6.47 10.26
CA PRO A 113 3.03 6.24 11.24
C PRO A 113 3.26 4.76 11.49
N GLY A 114 4.53 4.37 11.54
CA GLY A 114 4.93 2.99 11.77
C GLY A 114 4.77 2.05 10.56
N ALA A 115 4.19 2.48 9.42
CA ALA A 115 4.15 1.66 8.20
C ALA A 115 5.55 1.28 7.70
N GLY A 116 6.47 2.26 7.75
CA GLY A 116 7.76 2.21 7.08
C GLY A 116 7.62 2.34 5.57
N VAL A 117 8.73 2.14 4.85
CA VAL A 117 8.72 2.15 3.38
C VAL A 117 8.20 0.79 2.89
N VAL A 118 6.90 0.71 2.61
CA VAL A 118 6.22 -0.50 2.12
C VAL A 118 5.38 -0.17 0.90
N ALA A 119 5.58 -0.93 -0.18
CA ALA A 119 4.83 -0.74 -1.42
C ALA A 119 3.39 -1.25 -1.31
N GLY A 120 3.15 -2.31 -0.53
CA GLY A 120 1.86 -3.00 -0.46
C GLY A 120 1.67 -4.12 -1.48
N GLU A 121 2.57 -4.23 -2.47
CA GLU A 121 2.45 -5.14 -3.63
C GLU A 121 3.14 -6.52 -3.43
N ILE A 122 3.13 -7.03 -2.19
CA ILE A 122 3.91 -8.24 -1.88
C ILE A 122 3.26 -9.50 -2.47
N LEU A 123 1.93 -9.53 -2.56
CA LEU A 123 1.18 -10.70 -3.01
C LEU A 123 1.41 -10.91 -4.51
N GLU A 124 1.47 -9.85 -5.32
CA GLU A 124 1.73 -9.85 -6.76
C GLU A 124 3.06 -10.53 -7.07
N SER A 125 4.10 -10.20 -6.29
CA SER A 125 5.41 -10.83 -6.39
C SER A 125 5.38 -12.31 -6.00
N LEU A 126 4.54 -12.67 -5.02
CA LEU A 126 4.38 -14.07 -4.60
C LEU A 126 3.56 -14.88 -5.62
N TRP A 127 2.51 -14.29 -6.19
CA TRP A 127 1.69 -14.86 -7.27
C TRP A 127 2.51 -15.10 -8.53
N ALA A 128 3.42 -14.17 -8.86
CA ALA A 128 4.33 -14.33 -9.98
C ALA A 128 5.13 -15.64 -9.90
N ASN A 129 5.56 -16.04 -8.70
CA ASN A 129 6.25 -17.32 -8.50
C ASN A 129 5.32 -18.52 -8.65
N LEU A 130 4.06 -18.43 -8.18
CA LEU A 130 3.08 -19.50 -8.32
C LEU A 130 2.54 -19.66 -9.74
N ASN A 131 2.71 -18.67 -10.62
CA ASN A 131 2.26 -18.78 -12.01
C ASN A 131 2.90 -19.98 -12.75
N ALA A 132 4.11 -20.39 -12.37
CA ALA A 132 4.78 -21.56 -12.94
C ALA A 132 4.00 -22.88 -12.71
N ILE A 133 3.26 -22.98 -11.61
CA ILE A 133 2.45 -24.16 -11.25
C ILE A 133 0.96 -23.97 -11.57
N SER A 134 0.56 -22.81 -12.09
CA SER A 134 -0.83 -22.56 -12.49
C SER A 134 -1.35 -23.59 -13.51
N PRO A 135 -0.59 -24.00 -14.54
CA PRO A 135 -1.09 -24.99 -15.51
C PRO A 135 -1.38 -26.36 -14.90
N SER A 136 -0.52 -26.87 -14.01
CA SER A 136 -0.71 -28.18 -13.38
C SER A 136 -1.86 -28.16 -12.37
N THR A 137 -2.05 -27.04 -11.67
CA THR A 137 -3.14 -26.87 -10.70
C THR A 137 -4.53 -26.70 -11.34
N ARG A 138 -4.63 -26.32 -12.63
CA ARG A 138 -5.92 -26.13 -13.32
C ARG A 138 -6.67 -27.43 -13.58
N THR A 139 -5.96 -28.53 -13.80
CA THR A 139 -6.54 -29.85 -14.13
C THR A 139 -6.43 -30.85 -12.98
N ALA A 140 -5.82 -30.44 -11.86
CA ALA A 140 -5.70 -31.26 -10.67
C ALA A 140 -7.05 -31.45 -9.97
N THR A 141 -7.20 -32.57 -9.26
CA THR A 141 -8.32 -32.72 -8.31
C THR A 141 -8.21 -31.68 -7.20
N LEU A 142 -9.32 -31.34 -6.54
CA LEU A 142 -9.33 -30.31 -5.50
C LEU A 142 -8.32 -30.58 -4.37
N ALA A 143 -8.21 -31.84 -3.94
CA ALA A 143 -7.26 -32.25 -2.90
C ALA A 143 -5.81 -32.08 -3.38
N HIS A 144 -5.49 -32.61 -4.56
CA HIS A 144 -4.14 -32.54 -5.10
C HIS A 144 -3.70 -31.09 -5.39
N ARG A 145 -4.63 -30.26 -5.87
CA ARG A 145 -4.41 -28.84 -6.07
C ARG A 145 -4.04 -28.14 -4.76
N ALA A 146 -4.73 -28.46 -3.67
CA ALA A 146 -4.44 -27.88 -2.35
C ALA A 146 -3.04 -28.28 -1.87
N GLU A 147 -2.67 -29.56 -2.01
CA GLU A 147 -1.33 -30.06 -1.66
C GLU A 147 -0.22 -29.37 -2.47
N ILE A 148 -0.38 -29.23 -3.79
CA ILE A 148 0.61 -28.52 -4.63
C ILE A 148 0.77 -27.07 -4.16
N LEU A 149 -0.33 -26.35 -3.93
CA LEU A 149 -0.24 -24.95 -3.51
C LEU A 149 0.41 -24.83 -2.13
N ASP A 150 0.04 -25.70 -1.19
CA ASP A 150 0.61 -25.70 0.16
C ASP A 150 2.11 -25.99 0.12
N ASP A 151 2.55 -27.00 -0.64
CA ASP A 151 3.98 -27.35 -0.79
C ASP A 151 4.80 -26.16 -1.34
N HIS A 152 4.33 -25.55 -2.43
CA HIS A 152 5.04 -24.42 -3.04
C HIS A 152 5.04 -23.15 -2.18
N MET A 153 3.94 -22.87 -1.47
CA MET A 153 3.88 -21.72 -0.56
C MET A 153 4.73 -21.95 0.70
N ASN A 154 4.77 -23.18 1.22
CA ASN A 154 5.62 -23.56 2.33
C ASN A 154 7.11 -23.51 1.95
N ASP A 155 7.50 -24.00 0.77
CA ASP A 155 8.85 -23.86 0.24
C ASP A 155 9.25 -22.38 0.09
N SER A 156 8.34 -21.53 -0.40
CA SER A 156 8.55 -20.08 -0.47
C SER A 156 8.84 -19.48 0.91
N ASN A 157 7.98 -19.78 1.90
CA ASN A 157 8.14 -19.34 3.28
C ASN A 157 9.45 -19.85 3.90
N PHE A 158 9.80 -21.11 3.67
CA PHE A 158 11.03 -21.72 4.18
C PHE A 158 12.28 -21.03 3.63
N LYS A 159 12.32 -20.78 2.31
CA LYS A 159 13.41 -20.02 1.69
C LYS A 159 13.51 -18.60 2.24
N LYS A 160 12.38 -17.93 2.46
CA LYS A 160 12.35 -16.59 3.09
C LYS A 160 12.91 -16.62 4.51
N LEU A 161 12.57 -17.64 5.30
CA LEU A 161 13.07 -17.81 6.65
C LEU A 161 14.59 -18.00 6.67
N LEU A 162 15.11 -18.88 5.80
CA LEU A 162 16.56 -19.14 5.70
C LEU A 162 17.35 -17.89 5.30
N SER A 163 16.81 -17.07 4.40
CA SER A 163 17.49 -15.86 3.90
C SER A 163 17.17 -14.59 4.71
N MET A 164 16.41 -14.69 5.81
CA MET A 164 15.88 -13.53 6.52
C MET A 164 16.97 -12.64 7.10
N SER A 165 17.98 -13.24 7.74
CA SER A 165 19.09 -12.49 8.35
C SER A 165 19.82 -11.63 7.32
N ASP A 166 20.19 -12.23 6.19
CA ASP A 166 20.94 -11.56 5.13
C ASP A 166 20.11 -10.43 4.50
N ALA A 167 18.83 -10.71 4.23
CA ALA A 167 17.90 -9.72 3.70
C ALA A 167 17.73 -8.54 4.65
N LEU A 168 17.60 -8.78 5.96
CA LEU A 168 17.46 -7.72 6.96
C LEU A 168 18.74 -6.88 7.08
N CYS A 169 19.92 -7.50 7.06
CA CYS A 169 21.20 -6.79 7.08
C CYS A 169 21.39 -5.88 5.86
N VAL A 170 20.97 -6.32 4.67
CA VAL A 170 21.00 -5.50 3.45
C VAL A 170 19.99 -4.36 3.55
N ARG A 171 18.75 -4.66 3.98
CA ARG A 171 17.69 -3.66 4.12
C ARG A 171 18.01 -2.59 5.16
N LEU A 172 18.65 -2.95 6.27
CA LEU A 172 19.09 -2.01 7.29
C LEU A 172 20.10 -1.01 6.73
N ARG A 173 21.12 -1.48 6.00
CA ARG A 173 22.10 -0.58 5.36
C ARG A 173 21.42 0.38 4.38
N LYS A 174 20.51 -0.14 3.53
CA LYS A 174 19.71 0.69 2.62
C LYS A 174 18.86 1.71 3.39
N ALA A 175 18.21 1.30 4.47
CA ALA A 175 17.38 2.17 5.29
C ALA A 175 18.19 3.30 5.94
N LEU A 176 19.41 3.03 6.42
CA LEU A 176 20.31 4.06 6.96
C LEU A 176 20.68 5.09 5.90
N THR A 177 21.08 4.64 4.71
CA THR A 177 21.37 5.55 3.59
C THR A 177 20.14 6.37 3.20
N MET A 178 18.98 5.74 3.07
CA MET A 178 17.74 6.44 2.73
C MET A 178 17.35 7.46 3.79
N ARG A 179 17.50 7.13 5.09
CA ARG A 179 17.25 8.07 6.19
C ARG A 179 18.10 9.32 6.04
N ASP A 180 19.40 9.17 5.76
CA ASP A 180 20.30 10.30 5.64
C ASP A 180 19.91 11.20 4.45
N THR A 181 19.60 10.61 3.29
CA THR A 181 19.10 11.34 2.11
C THR A 181 17.78 12.06 2.38
N SER A 182 16.80 11.36 2.97
CA SER A 182 15.49 11.94 3.28
C SER A 182 15.59 13.05 4.33
N THR A 183 16.48 12.91 5.31
CA THR A 183 16.72 13.95 6.32
C THR A 183 17.31 15.20 5.68
N GLU A 184 18.28 15.05 4.79
CA GLU A 184 18.88 16.18 4.09
C GLU A 184 17.88 16.89 3.16
N TYR A 185 17.08 16.11 2.42
CA TYR A 185 15.98 16.65 1.62
C TYR A 185 15.00 17.45 2.47
N PHE A 186 14.56 16.89 3.60
CA PHE A 186 13.67 17.56 4.54
C PHE A 186 14.27 18.86 5.08
N ARG A 187 15.55 18.87 5.47
CA ARG A 187 16.24 20.09 5.94
C ARG A 187 16.25 21.19 4.90
N LYS A 188 16.56 20.85 3.64
CA LYS A 188 16.57 21.83 2.54
C LYS A 188 15.18 22.40 2.29
N LEU A 189 14.15 21.57 2.32
CA LEU A 189 12.76 22.01 2.18
C LEU A 189 12.35 22.92 3.35
N ALA A 190 12.70 22.54 4.57
CA ALA A 190 12.36 23.28 5.78
C ALA A 190 13.12 24.61 5.92
N ALA A 191 14.27 24.78 5.26
CA ALA A 191 15.07 26.01 5.37
C ALA A 191 14.34 27.27 4.88
N GLY A 192 13.37 27.13 3.97
CA GLY A 192 12.57 28.24 3.44
C GLY A 192 11.28 28.53 4.20
N ILE A 193 10.98 27.78 5.26
CA ILE A 193 9.72 27.86 6.01
C ILE A 193 9.96 28.55 7.36
N SER A 194 9.03 29.40 7.80
CA SER A 194 9.15 30.07 9.10
C SER A 194 9.09 29.06 10.25
N GLU A 195 9.74 29.37 11.38
CA GLU A 195 9.69 28.49 12.56
C GLU A 195 8.28 28.39 13.15
N GLU A 196 7.48 29.46 13.03
CA GLU A 196 6.08 29.46 13.45
C GLU A 196 5.25 28.46 12.64
N ASP A 197 5.36 28.49 11.31
CA ASP A 197 4.63 27.56 10.43
C ASP A 197 5.05 26.11 10.66
N LYS A 198 6.33 25.84 10.93
CA LYS A 198 6.82 24.50 11.25
C LYS A 198 6.15 23.95 12.51
N VAL A 199 6.13 24.75 13.58
CA VAL A 199 5.52 24.36 14.86
C VAL A 199 4.01 24.14 14.69
N LEU A 200 3.33 25.05 14.00
CA LEU A 200 1.90 24.90 13.72
C LEU A 200 1.59 23.64 12.91
N TRP A 201 2.40 23.35 11.90
CA TRP A 201 2.27 22.15 11.09
C TRP A 201 2.54 20.88 11.90
N GLU A 202 3.60 20.84 12.71
CA GLU A 202 3.99 19.69 13.53
C GLU A 202 2.86 19.33 14.52
N ILE A 203 2.29 20.33 15.21
CA ILE A 203 1.14 20.12 16.09
C ILE A 203 -0.05 19.54 15.33
N ALA A 204 -0.33 20.07 14.14
CA ALA A 204 -1.50 19.67 13.36
C ALA A 204 -1.36 18.24 12.80
N ILE A 205 -0.17 17.88 12.29
CA ILE A 205 0.07 16.54 11.75
C ILE A 205 0.12 15.49 12.85
N GLU A 206 0.75 15.75 14.00
CA GLU A 206 0.77 14.82 15.13
C GLU A 206 -0.64 14.54 15.67
N ALA A 207 -1.48 15.58 15.76
CA ALA A 207 -2.88 15.43 16.17
C ALA A 207 -3.69 14.57 15.18
N ALA A 208 -3.47 14.76 13.87
CA ALA A 208 -4.09 13.96 12.82
C ALA A 208 -3.60 12.50 12.87
N GLU A 209 -2.30 12.29 12.97
CA GLU A 209 -1.65 10.97 13.06
C GLU A 209 -2.08 10.18 14.30
N HIS A 210 -2.32 10.83 15.43
CA HIS A 210 -2.86 10.17 16.63
C HIS A 210 -4.32 9.76 16.47
N SER A 211 -5.11 10.52 15.72
CA SER A 211 -6.56 10.33 15.60
C SER A 211 -6.97 9.44 14.42
N ARG A 212 -6.07 9.24 13.43
CA ARG A 212 -6.39 8.60 12.14
C ARG A 212 -6.97 7.20 12.24
N ILE A 213 -6.56 6.42 13.25
CA ILE A 213 -7.01 5.04 13.41
C ILE A 213 -8.52 4.97 13.72
N HIS A 214 -9.05 6.02 14.34
CA HIS A 214 -10.46 6.19 14.64
C HIS A 214 -11.20 6.90 13.52
N ASP A 215 -10.62 7.99 12.99
CA ASP A 215 -11.16 8.71 11.83
C ASP A 215 -10.05 9.04 10.82
N CYS A 216 -10.01 8.31 9.71
CA CYS A 216 -9.02 8.54 8.66
C CYS A 216 -9.15 9.92 7.99
N LYS A 217 -10.31 10.59 8.06
CA LYS A 217 -10.54 11.87 7.38
C LYS A 217 -9.71 13.02 7.95
N VAL A 218 -9.21 12.89 9.18
CA VAL A 218 -8.30 13.88 9.78
C VAL A 218 -7.02 14.06 8.95
N MET A 219 -6.65 13.06 8.15
CA MET A 219 -5.49 13.12 7.25
C MET A 219 -5.73 13.97 6.01
N ASP A 220 -6.94 14.47 5.79
CA ASP A 220 -7.24 15.43 4.71
C ASP A 220 -6.46 16.75 4.87
N ILE A 221 -5.84 17.00 6.03
CA ILE A 221 -4.85 18.07 6.23
C ILE A 221 -3.67 17.99 5.25
N MET A 222 -3.35 16.79 4.73
CA MET A 222 -2.31 16.59 3.72
C MET A 222 -2.72 17.08 2.33
N LYS A 223 -4.00 17.41 2.13
CA LYS A 223 -4.52 17.93 0.86
C LYS A 223 -4.12 19.40 0.73
N ALA A 224 -3.26 19.69 -0.24
CA ALA A 224 -2.95 21.08 -0.59
C ALA A 224 -4.24 21.82 -1.01
N SER A 225 -4.51 22.94 -0.35
CA SER A 225 -5.59 23.87 -0.72
C SER A 225 -5.13 24.68 -1.94
N ILE A 226 -5.73 24.42 -3.11
CA ILE A 226 -5.46 25.18 -4.34
C ILE A 226 -5.85 26.66 -4.20
N THR A 227 -6.70 27.00 -3.22
CA THR A 227 -7.08 28.38 -2.88
C THR A 227 -5.86 29.26 -2.55
N ASP A 228 -4.78 28.68 -2.03
CA ASP A 228 -3.59 29.41 -1.62
C ASP A 228 -2.61 29.65 -2.79
N ILE A 229 -2.68 28.83 -3.85
CA ILE A 229 -1.85 28.99 -5.06
C ILE A 229 -2.33 30.21 -5.88
N LYS A 230 -3.65 30.47 -5.90
CA LYS A 230 -4.20 31.67 -6.59
C LYS A 230 -3.83 32.97 -5.88
N ASN A 231 -3.67 32.94 -4.56
CA ASN A 231 -3.19 34.10 -3.79
C ASN A 231 -1.69 34.32 -3.98
N ALA A 232 -0.88 33.25 -4.06
CA ALA A 232 0.55 33.34 -4.34
C ALA A 232 0.86 33.80 -5.80
N GLN A 233 -0.01 33.45 -6.76
CA GLN A 233 0.07 33.96 -8.15
C GLN A 233 -0.50 35.37 -8.32
N GLY A 234 -1.09 35.97 -7.27
CA GLY A 234 -1.61 37.34 -7.28
C GLY A 234 -0.54 38.42 -7.17
N GLU A 235 0.71 38.07 -6.81
CA GLU A 235 1.81 39.03 -6.61
C GLU A 235 2.99 38.85 -7.57
N SER A 236 2.94 37.91 -8.53
CA SER A 236 3.93 37.82 -9.60
C SER A 236 3.24 37.88 -10.97
N GLY A 237 3.66 38.87 -11.75
CA GLY A 237 2.95 39.35 -12.94
C GLY A 237 2.77 38.33 -14.05
N ASN A 238 1.68 38.53 -14.80
CA ASN A 238 1.35 38.01 -16.13
C ASN A 238 2.10 36.75 -16.61
N MET A 239 1.37 35.63 -16.55
CA MET A 239 1.67 34.29 -17.10
C MET A 239 1.93 34.24 -18.63
N THR A 240 2.06 35.38 -19.31
CA THR A 240 2.20 35.44 -20.77
C THR A 240 3.65 35.59 -21.25
N GLU A 241 4.61 35.88 -20.38
CA GLU A 241 6.02 36.05 -20.79
C GLU A 241 6.91 34.79 -20.64
N LEU A 242 6.46 33.76 -19.92
CA LEU A 242 7.21 32.49 -19.79
C LEU A 242 7.07 31.53 -20.99
N ARG A 243 6.19 31.84 -21.95
CA ARG A 243 6.00 31.02 -23.17
C ARG A 243 7.05 31.25 -24.27
N ALA A 244 7.95 32.23 -24.11
CA ALA A 244 8.94 32.58 -25.13
C ALA A 244 10.39 32.16 -24.77
N GLY A 245 10.60 31.39 -23.71
CA GLY A 245 11.91 30.94 -23.24
C GLY A 245 12.18 29.44 -23.41
N ALA A 246 11.58 28.78 -24.40
CA ALA A 246 11.96 27.41 -24.75
C ALA A 246 13.23 27.43 -25.59
N SER A 247 14.38 27.64 -24.95
CA SER A 247 15.69 27.39 -25.53
C SER A 247 16.46 26.41 -24.65
N THR A 248 16.56 25.17 -25.15
CA THR A 248 17.70 24.24 -24.98
C THR A 248 18.42 24.28 -23.64
N HIS A 249 18.01 23.45 -22.69
CA HIS A 249 18.87 23.09 -21.55
C HIS A 249 18.74 21.59 -21.25
N ASP A 250 19.88 20.90 -21.32
CA ASP A 250 20.11 19.47 -21.01
C ASP A 250 19.95 19.13 -19.50
N ASP A 251 19.14 19.89 -18.75
CA ASP A 251 19.10 19.86 -17.28
C ASP A 251 17.73 19.49 -16.68
N ILE A 252 16.86 18.80 -17.44
CA ILE A 252 15.63 18.24 -16.87
C ILE A 252 15.90 16.80 -16.46
N SER A 253 15.69 16.49 -15.17
CA SER A 253 15.86 15.11 -14.69
C SER A 253 14.83 14.19 -15.38
N PRO A 254 15.15 12.90 -15.62
CA PRO A 254 14.19 11.99 -16.23
C PRO A 254 12.85 11.96 -15.48
N GLU A 255 12.86 12.10 -14.15
CA GLU A 255 11.65 12.14 -13.33
C GLU A 255 10.76 13.37 -13.61
N GLU A 256 11.36 14.55 -13.79
CA GLU A 256 10.63 15.77 -14.13
C GLU A 256 10.01 15.69 -15.53
N GLY A 257 10.71 15.05 -16.47
CA GLY A 257 10.20 14.78 -17.82
C GLY A 257 8.94 13.89 -17.81
N TYR A 258 8.90 12.86 -16.94
CA TYR A 258 7.72 12.00 -16.81
C TYR A 258 6.53 12.71 -16.15
N ILE A 259 6.78 13.60 -15.18
CA ILE A 259 5.72 14.38 -14.53
C ILE A 259 5.09 15.35 -15.53
N ILE A 260 5.91 16.06 -16.31
CA ILE A 260 5.42 16.98 -17.34
C ILE A 260 4.64 16.22 -18.43
N LEU A 261 5.12 15.06 -18.86
CA LEU A 261 4.42 14.23 -19.83
C LEU A 261 3.08 13.71 -19.30
N GLY A 262 3.03 13.33 -18.01
CA GLY A 262 1.79 12.91 -17.34
C GLY A 262 0.72 14.01 -17.34
N ILE A 263 1.12 15.23 -16.97
CA ILE A 263 0.23 16.41 -16.99
C ILE A 263 -0.28 16.69 -18.42
N GLN A 264 0.58 16.60 -19.43
CA GLN A 264 0.20 16.83 -20.83
C GLN A 264 -0.78 15.78 -21.41
N ILE A 265 -0.75 14.55 -20.89
CA ILE A 265 -1.67 13.49 -21.28
C ILE A 265 -3.04 13.71 -20.65
N GLU A 266 -3.06 14.14 -19.38
CA GLU A 266 -4.29 14.40 -18.62
C GLU A 266 -5.07 15.61 -19.17
N GLU A 267 -4.38 16.64 -19.65
CA GLU A 267 -5.01 17.81 -20.29
C GLU A 267 -5.61 17.52 -21.69
N LYS A 268 -5.34 16.34 -22.27
CA LYS A 268 -5.85 15.93 -23.59
C LYS A 268 -7.00 14.92 -23.52
N GLN A 269 -7.44 14.53 -22.33
CA GLN A 269 -8.64 13.72 -22.10
C GLN A 269 -9.83 14.61 -21.70
#